data_AF-A0A974D4W5-F1
#
_entry.id   AF-A0A974D4W5-F1
#
_cell.length_a   1.000
_cell.length_b   1.000
_cell.length_c   1.000
_cell.angle_alpha   90.00
_cell.angle_beta   90.00
_cell.angle_gamma   90.00
#
_symmetry.space_group_name_H-M   'P 1'
#
loop_
_entity.id
_entity.type
_entity.pdbx_description
1 polymer ?
#
loop_
_entity_poly.entity_id
_entity_poly.type
_entity_poly.pdbx_seq_one_letter_code
_entity_poly.pdbx_strand_id
1 'polypeptide(L)'
;MADNQLNVLSLNLRGLNSYVKHNSLKLELKNNKTGIALIQETHFKVNAMPKIHFRGFNPVYVSKLQEKKAKGTAILIADSIQWSYREHISDNQGHLVAVKGNIGDKMYTFASVYLPNTRQLQTLKSILHTLDGFTEGTLIIGGDLNLSLEPMVIVHYRNRLLHSYRMIDVWRTLNPNARDDSYYSSVQHLCSWIDYLPIPYDHLSTVKNASIGPITWSDHAPNMCSLDILNAQSRTWQWKLNESLLEDPEIANKIQKVLNNYFRENTGKGPNNMLVWEAHKCVVRGEIIKVASQKKKERKQRYNKLYADLISLEQAH
;
A
#
# COMPACT_ATOMS: atom_id res chain seq x y z
N MET A 1 15.52 8.63 -13.83
CA MET A 1 14.72 7.63 -14.55
C MET A 1 13.40 7.50 -13.80
N ALA A 2 12.27 7.75 -14.46
CA ALA A 2 10.97 7.54 -13.83
C ALA A 2 10.81 6.04 -13.54
N ASP A 3 10.46 5.71 -12.30
CA ASP A 3 10.22 4.34 -11.85
C ASP A 3 8.86 3.93 -12.45
N ASN A 4 8.85 3.30 -13.63
CA ASN A 4 7.65 2.89 -14.37
C ASN A 4 6.98 1.64 -13.76
N GLN A 5 6.93 1.56 -12.44
CA GLN A 5 6.44 0.40 -11.71
C GLN A 5 5.13 0.71 -10.98
N LEU A 6 4.16 -0.19 -11.11
CA LEU A 6 3.01 -0.24 -10.21
C LEU A 6 3.31 -1.17 -9.06
N ASN A 7 3.38 -0.63 -7.85
CA ASN A 7 3.40 -1.45 -6.65
C ASN A 7 1.98 -1.67 -6.17
N VAL A 8 1.55 -2.93 -6.16
CA VAL A 8 0.28 -3.37 -5.61
C VAL A 8 0.56 -4.04 -4.26
N LEU A 9 -0.18 -3.65 -3.23
CA LEU A 9 -0.11 -4.22 -1.89
C LEU A 9 -1.48 -4.74 -1.48
N SER A 10 -1.55 -5.99 -1.02
CA SER A 10 -2.72 -6.57 -0.36
C SER A 10 -2.45 -6.75 1.12
N LEU A 11 -3.38 -6.32 1.98
CA LEU A 11 -3.23 -6.44 3.43
C LEU A 11 -4.57 -6.49 4.16
N ASN A 12 -4.76 -7.53 4.97
CA ASN A 12 -5.82 -7.59 5.97
C ASN A 12 -5.40 -6.76 7.21
N LEU A 13 -6.26 -5.82 7.63
CA LEU A 13 -5.94 -4.87 8.70
C LEU A 13 -6.45 -5.27 10.07
N ARG A 14 -7.35 -6.26 10.16
CA ARG A 14 -8.09 -6.60 11.37
C ARG A 14 -8.70 -5.36 12.05
N GLY A 15 -9.40 -4.56 11.26
CA GLY A 15 -10.04 -3.31 11.63
C GLY A 15 -9.15 -2.08 11.55
N LEU A 16 -9.69 -1.00 10.97
CA LEU A 16 -9.01 0.28 10.79
C LEU A 16 -9.73 1.41 11.56
N ASN A 17 -10.11 1.15 12.82
CA ASN A 17 -10.89 2.10 13.61
C ASN A 17 -10.05 2.99 14.55
N SER A 18 -8.75 2.73 14.72
CA SER A 18 -7.87 3.48 15.63
C SER A 18 -6.87 4.37 14.88
N TYR A 19 -6.55 5.52 15.47
CA TYR A 19 -5.55 6.46 14.92
C TYR A 19 -4.16 5.82 14.76
N VAL A 20 -3.79 4.92 15.69
CA VAL A 20 -2.54 4.16 15.60
C VAL A 20 -2.51 3.31 14.34
N LYS A 21 -3.56 2.51 14.07
CA LYS A 21 -3.64 1.70 12.85
C LYS A 21 -3.69 2.54 11.57
N HIS A 22 -4.30 3.73 11.62
CA HIS A 22 -4.29 4.65 10.47
C HIS A 22 -2.87 5.08 10.11
N ASN A 23 -2.08 5.45 11.13
CA ASN A 23 -0.69 5.84 10.93
C ASN A 23 0.20 4.67 10.52
N SER A 24 -0.03 3.48 11.08
CA SER A 24 0.68 2.27 10.67
C SER A 24 0.42 1.94 9.20
N LEU A 25 -0.86 1.92 8.77
CA LEU A 25 -1.20 1.73 7.36
C LEU A 25 -0.55 2.80 6.47
N LYS A 26 -0.62 4.07 6.85
CA LYS A 26 0.00 5.15 6.08
C LYS A 26 1.52 4.96 5.93
N LEU A 27 2.19 4.51 6.99
CA LEU A 27 3.62 4.25 6.95
C LEU A 27 3.94 3.03 6.08
N GLU A 28 3.15 1.96 6.19
CA GLU A 28 3.25 0.75 5.37
C GLU A 28 3.16 1.09 3.88
N LEU A 29 2.08 1.77 3.48
CA LEU A 29 1.85 2.15 2.09
C LEU A 29 2.98 3.02 1.53
N LYS A 30 3.48 3.96 2.34
CA LYS A 30 4.57 4.86 1.96
C LYS A 30 5.90 4.13 1.83
N ASN A 31 6.24 3.25 2.77
CA ASN A 31 7.52 2.53 2.77
C ASN A 31 7.62 1.58 1.57
N ASN A 32 6.50 0.92 1.24
CA ASN A 32 6.41 0.04 0.07
C ASN A 32 6.15 0.77 -1.25
N LYS A 33 6.18 2.12 -1.26
CA LYS A 33 5.87 2.96 -2.43
C LYS A 33 4.59 2.49 -3.15
N THR A 34 3.54 2.17 -2.39
CA THR A 34 2.33 1.53 -2.88
C THR A 34 1.59 2.46 -3.83
N GLY A 35 1.29 1.98 -5.04
CA GLY A 35 0.43 2.66 -6.02
C GLY A 35 -1.04 2.27 -5.85
N ILE A 36 -1.31 0.98 -5.63
CA ILE A 36 -2.65 0.45 -5.39
C ILE A 36 -2.63 -0.40 -4.12
N ALA A 37 -3.51 -0.09 -3.16
CA ALA A 37 -3.67 -0.88 -1.95
C ALA A 37 -5.02 -1.61 -1.95
N LEU A 38 -4.99 -2.92 -1.76
CA LEU A 38 -6.13 -3.83 -1.69
C LEU A 38 -6.28 -4.25 -0.23
N ILE A 39 -7.29 -3.71 0.44
CA ILE A 39 -7.40 -3.74 1.90
C ILE A 39 -8.58 -4.61 2.33
N GLN A 40 -8.35 -5.49 3.30
CA GLN A 40 -9.37 -6.36 3.90
C GLN A 40 -9.59 -6.04 5.39
N GLU A 41 -10.74 -6.47 5.92
CA GLU A 41 -11.19 -6.21 7.30
C GLU A 41 -11.07 -4.74 7.74
N THR A 42 -11.68 -3.82 7.00
CA THR A 42 -11.70 -2.39 7.41
C THR A 42 -12.50 -2.17 8.70
N HIS A 43 -13.55 -2.97 8.93
CA HIS A 43 -14.45 -2.91 10.08
C HIS A 43 -15.17 -1.57 10.23
N PHE A 44 -15.46 -0.90 9.12
CA PHE A 44 -16.27 0.31 9.10
C PHE A 44 -17.75 -0.03 9.29
N LYS A 45 -18.46 0.79 10.07
CA LYS A 45 -19.89 0.63 10.38
C LYS A 45 -20.71 1.76 9.77
N VAL A 46 -21.93 1.46 9.31
CA VAL A 46 -22.86 2.42 8.66
C VAL A 46 -22.99 3.75 9.43
N ASN A 47 -23.08 3.69 10.77
CA ASN A 47 -23.27 4.86 11.62
C ASN A 47 -22.00 5.28 12.40
N ALA A 48 -20.84 4.73 12.05
CA ALA A 48 -19.58 5.03 12.73
C ALA A 48 -18.40 4.90 11.76
N MET A 49 -18.58 5.34 10.52
CA MET A 49 -17.46 5.45 9.58
C MET A 49 -16.48 6.48 10.15
N PRO A 50 -15.23 6.09 10.43
CA PRO A 50 -14.27 7.07 10.91
C PRO A 50 -14.03 8.09 9.80
N LYS A 51 -13.83 9.36 10.14
CA LYS A 51 -13.41 10.40 9.18
C LYS A 51 -11.95 10.15 8.79
N ILE A 52 -11.70 9.07 8.05
CA ILE A 52 -10.36 8.68 7.63
C ILE A 52 -10.03 9.48 6.38
N HIS A 53 -9.05 10.36 6.52
CA HIS A 53 -8.41 10.97 5.38
C HIS A 53 -7.16 10.17 5.02
N PHE A 54 -7.24 9.36 3.97
CA PHE A 54 -6.11 8.62 3.43
C PHE A 54 -5.19 9.56 2.65
N ARG A 55 -4.46 10.43 3.37
CA ARG A 55 -3.61 11.44 2.74
C ARG A 55 -2.58 10.80 1.82
N GLY A 56 -2.58 11.19 0.54
CA GLY A 56 -1.75 10.60 -0.50
C GLY A 56 -2.46 9.52 -1.33
N PHE A 57 -3.71 9.19 -0.99
CA PHE A 57 -4.53 8.20 -1.67
C PHE A 57 -5.94 8.75 -1.90
N ASN A 58 -6.25 9.06 -3.14
CA ASN A 58 -7.56 9.48 -3.62
C ASN A 58 -7.65 9.15 -5.12
N PRO A 59 -8.63 8.33 -5.57
CA PRO A 59 -9.83 7.89 -4.87
C PRO A 59 -9.65 6.71 -3.90
N VAL A 60 -10.64 6.54 -3.02
CA VAL A 60 -10.81 5.39 -2.14
C VAL A 60 -12.17 4.77 -2.38
N TYR A 61 -12.19 3.48 -2.71
CA TYR A 61 -13.41 2.70 -2.89
C TYR A 61 -13.57 1.77 -1.71
N VAL A 62 -14.77 1.71 -1.12
CA VAL A 62 -15.06 0.85 0.03
C VAL A 62 -16.26 -0.03 -0.30
N SER A 63 -16.24 -1.27 0.18
CA SER A 63 -17.41 -2.13 0.13
C SER A 63 -18.56 -1.53 0.95
N LYS A 64 -19.78 -2.03 0.73
CA LYS A 64 -20.94 -1.61 1.51
C LYS A 64 -20.68 -1.77 3.02
N LEU A 65 -20.96 -0.70 3.77
CA LEU A 65 -20.78 -0.68 5.21
C LEU A 65 -21.70 -1.67 5.90
N GLN A 66 -21.19 -2.35 6.92
CA GLN A 66 -21.91 -3.40 7.65
C GLN A 66 -22.43 -2.88 8.99
N GLU A 67 -23.45 -3.51 9.55
CA GLU A 67 -23.96 -3.16 10.90
C GLU A 67 -22.97 -3.55 12.00
N LYS A 68 -22.29 -4.68 11.81
CA LYS A 68 -21.26 -5.20 12.71
C LYS A 68 -19.87 -4.82 12.22
N LYS A 69 -18.95 -4.52 13.16
CA LYS A 69 -17.54 -4.21 12.91
C LYS A 69 -16.72 -5.50 12.70
N ALA A 70 -17.02 -6.24 11.64
CA ALA A 70 -16.41 -7.56 11.42
C ALA A 70 -15.95 -7.82 9.98
N LYS A 71 -16.31 -6.95 9.04
CA LYS A 71 -16.02 -7.13 7.61
C LYS A 71 -15.75 -5.79 6.95
N GLY A 72 -15.43 -5.84 5.67
CA GLY A 72 -15.31 -4.69 4.79
C GLY A 72 -14.00 -4.71 4.04
N THR A 73 -14.07 -4.44 2.75
CA THR A 73 -12.93 -4.33 1.86
C THR A 73 -12.80 -2.90 1.34
N ALA A 74 -11.58 -2.51 0.97
CA ALA A 74 -11.32 -1.21 0.37
C ALA A 74 -10.23 -1.30 -0.70
N ILE A 75 -10.26 -0.36 -1.64
CA ILE A 75 -9.21 -0.13 -2.63
C ILE A 75 -8.78 1.33 -2.52
N LEU A 76 -7.49 1.56 -2.31
CA LEU A 76 -6.91 2.90 -2.24
C LEU A 76 -5.98 3.08 -3.43
N ILE A 77 -6.13 4.19 -4.15
CA ILE A 77 -5.30 4.53 -5.30
C ILE A 77 -4.44 5.73 -4.93
N ALA A 78 -3.12 5.62 -5.08
CA ALA A 78 -2.21 6.68 -4.72
C ALA A 78 -2.39 7.91 -5.62
N ASP A 79 -2.26 9.11 -5.05
CA ASP A 79 -2.36 10.38 -5.78
C ASP A 79 -1.29 10.49 -6.89
N SER A 80 -0.23 9.70 -6.84
CA SER A 80 0.79 9.64 -7.89
C SER A 80 0.34 8.90 -9.14
N ILE A 81 -0.71 8.08 -9.07
CA ILE A 81 -1.25 7.32 -10.19
C ILE A 81 -2.25 8.19 -10.94
N GLN A 82 -2.05 8.35 -12.25
CA GLN A 82 -3.01 8.97 -13.14
C GLN A 82 -4.17 8.00 -13.42
N TRP A 83 -5.09 7.91 -12.47
CA TRP A 83 -6.25 7.01 -12.54
C TRP A 83 -7.43 7.65 -13.25
N SER A 84 -7.86 7.06 -14.36
CA SER A 84 -9.09 7.41 -15.06
C SER A 84 -10.18 6.40 -14.69
N TYR A 85 -11.07 6.81 -13.80
CA TYR A 85 -12.17 5.97 -13.32
C TYR A 85 -13.16 5.62 -14.45
N ARG A 86 -13.65 4.37 -14.45
CA ARG A 86 -14.75 3.91 -15.32
C ARG A 86 -15.95 3.48 -14.50
N GLU A 87 -15.77 2.44 -13.68
CA GLU A 87 -16.86 1.80 -12.95
C GLU A 87 -16.31 1.11 -11.69
N HIS A 88 -17.14 0.95 -10.66
CA HIS A 88 -16.86 0.10 -9.52
C HIS A 88 -18.09 -0.66 -9.07
N ILE A 89 -17.87 -1.83 -8.48
CA ILE A 89 -18.90 -2.65 -7.85
C ILE A 89 -18.50 -3.00 -6.43
N SER A 90 -19.49 -3.31 -5.59
CA SER A 90 -19.26 -3.91 -4.28
C SER A 90 -20.37 -4.88 -3.95
N ASP A 91 -20.06 -5.86 -3.10
CA ASP A 91 -21.07 -6.76 -2.59
C ASP A 91 -21.82 -6.16 -1.40
N ASN A 92 -22.96 -6.76 -1.07
CA ASN A 92 -23.75 -6.33 0.09
C ASN A 92 -23.17 -6.83 1.43
N GLN A 93 -22.23 -7.78 1.42
CA GLN A 93 -21.73 -8.46 2.62
C GLN A 93 -20.34 -7.98 3.08
N GLY A 94 -19.69 -7.09 2.32
CA GLY A 94 -18.38 -6.55 2.66
C GLY A 94 -17.24 -7.51 2.37
N HIS A 95 -17.44 -8.48 1.46
CA HIS A 95 -16.43 -9.43 0.99
C HIS A 95 -15.74 -8.97 -0.30
N LEU A 96 -16.33 -8.03 -1.06
CA LEU A 96 -15.81 -7.61 -2.35
C LEU A 96 -16.02 -6.11 -2.58
N VAL A 97 -14.96 -5.46 -3.02
CA VAL A 97 -15.03 -4.22 -3.79
C VAL A 97 -14.11 -4.38 -4.99
N ALA A 98 -14.57 -3.96 -6.16
CA ALA A 98 -13.77 -3.95 -7.37
C ALA A 98 -13.97 -2.65 -8.14
N VAL A 99 -12.90 -2.15 -8.76
CA VAL A 99 -12.91 -0.91 -9.56
C VAL A 99 -12.16 -1.16 -10.86
N LYS A 100 -12.70 -0.69 -11.97
CA LYS A 100 -12.02 -0.67 -13.27
C LYS A 100 -11.80 0.75 -13.77
N GLY A 101 -10.72 0.93 -14.52
CA GLY A 101 -10.27 2.22 -15.00
C GLY A 101 -8.95 2.14 -15.73
N ASN A 102 -8.54 3.26 -16.31
CA ASN A 102 -7.31 3.33 -17.09
C ASN A 102 -6.16 3.90 -16.24
N ILE A 103 -4.97 3.31 -16.40
CA ILE A 103 -3.69 3.90 -16.00
C ILE A 103 -2.89 4.09 -17.29
N GLY A 104 -2.74 5.35 -17.72
CA GLY A 104 -2.28 5.64 -19.08
C GLY A 104 -3.31 5.17 -20.10
N ASP A 105 -2.87 4.42 -21.11
CA ASP A 105 -3.69 3.83 -22.17
C ASP A 105 -4.24 2.44 -21.84
N LYS A 106 -3.74 1.80 -20.77
CA LYS A 106 -4.12 0.44 -20.39
C LYS A 106 -5.29 0.41 -19.42
N MET A 107 -6.24 -0.49 -19.68
CA MET A 107 -7.36 -0.79 -18.77
C MET A 107 -6.92 -1.77 -17.69
N TYR A 108 -7.25 -1.47 -16.44
CA TYR A 108 -7.02 -2.33 -15.27
C TYR A 108 -8.31 -2.50 -14.48
N THR A 109 -8.48 -3.67 -13.90
CA THR A 109 -9.50 -3.97 -12.89
C THR A 109 -8.81 -4.40 -11.61
N PHE A 110 -9.08 -3.73 -10.50
CA PHE A 110 -8.55 -4.08 -9.18
C PHE A 110 -9.68 -4.60 -8.31
N ALA A 111 -9.45 -5.68 -7.58
CA ALA A 111 -10.43 -6.26 -6.65
C ALA A 111 -9.79 -6.55 -5.29
N SER A 112 -10.43 -6.07 -4.22
CA SER A 112 -10.10 -6.46 -2.85
C SER A 112 -11.13 -7.46 -2.35
N VAL A 113 -10.65 -8.65 -1.96
CA VAL A 113 -11.48 -9.81 -1.59
C VAL A 113 -11.22 -10.23 -0.15
N TYR A 114 -12.27 -10.48 0.61
CA TYR A 114 -12.20 -11.07 1.94
C TYR A 114 -13.18 -12.24 2.02
N LEU A 115 -12.68 -13.46 2.20
CA LEU A 115 -13.53 -14.63 2.35
C LEU A 115 -13.86 -14.89 3.82
N PRO A 116 -15.12 -15.17 4.17
CA PRO A 116 -15.49 -15.53 5.54
C PRO A 116 -14.90 -16.89 5.94
N ASN A 117 -14.76 -17.16 7.24
CA ASN A 117 -14.28 -18.45 7.77
C ASN A 117 -15.19 -19.66 7.50
N THR A 118 -16.33 -19.48 6.82
CA THR A 118 -17.23 -20.56 6.45
C THR A 118 -17.60 -20.43 4.98
N ARG A 119 -17.75 -21.57 4.28
CA ARG A 119 -18.15 -21.58 2.85
C ARG A 119 -17.21 -20.78 1.93
N GLN A 120 -15.91 -20.79 2.23
CA GLN A 120 -14.88 -20.02 1.50
C GLN A 120 -14.88 -20.33 0.01
N LEU A 121 -14.85 -21.61 -0.38
CA LEU A 121 -14.82 -22.01 -1.80
C LEU A 121 -16.07 -21.59 -2.57
N GLN A 122 -17.25 -21.62 -1.93
CA GLN A 122 -18.51 -21.19 -2.53
C GLN A 122 -18.51 -19.68 -2.72
N THR A 123 -18.04 -18.94 -1.71
CA THR A 123 -17.90 -17.49 -1.76
C THR A 123 -16.89 -17.07 -2.84
N LEU A 124 -15.73 -17.73 -2.90
CA LEU A 124 -14.71 -17.52 -3.93
C LEU A 124 -15.28 -17.74 -5.33
N LYS A 125 -16.01 -18.83 -5.56
CA LYS A 125 -16.64 -19.12 -6.85
C LYS A 125 -17.63 -18.02 -7.26
N SER A 126 -18.45 -17.55 -6.32
CA SER A 126 -19.41 -16.46 -6.57
C SER A 126 -18.71 -15.14 -6.91
N ILE A 127 -17.66 -14.80 -6.17
CA ILE A 127 -16.85 -13.60 -6.40
C ILE A 127 -16.17 -13.67 -7.77
N LEU A 128 -15.53 -14.79 -8.10
CA LEU A 128 -14.86 -14.96 -9.41
C LEU A 128 -15.86 -14.87 -10.57
N HIS A 129 -17.05 -15.44 -10.43
CA HIS A 129 -18.11 -15.30 -11.44
C HIS A 129 -18.58 -13.85 -11.59
N THR A 130 -18.71 -13.11 -10.47
CA THR A 130 -19.05 -11.68 -10.50
C THR A 130 -17.95 -10.86 -11.18
N LEU A 131 -16.69 -11.16 -10.89
CA LEU A 131 -15.54 -10.48 -11.50
C LEU A 131 -15.42 -10.80 -12.98
N ASP A 132 -15.70 -12.02 -13.41
CA ASP A 132 -15.65 -12.42 -14.83
C ASP A 132 -16.57 -11.57 -15.70
N GLY A 133 -17.79 -11.26 -15.23
CA GLY A 133 -18.73 -10.38 -15.93
C GLY A 133 -18.42 -8.87 -15.80
N PHE A 134 -17.60 -8.47 -14.81
CA PHE A 134 -17.29 -7.06 -14.55
C PHE A 134 -15.96 -6.61 -15.18
N THR A 135 -15.00 -7.54 -15.26
CA THR A 135 -13.60 -7.26 -15.56
C THR A 135 -13.42 -6.72 -16.98
N GLU A 136 -12.62 -5.66 -17.08
CA GLU A 136 -12.04 -5.22 -18.34
C GLU A 136 -10.53 -5.00 -18.16
N GLY A 137 -9.76 -5.37 -19.19
CA GLY A 137 -8.30 -5.28 -19.15
C GLY A 137 -7.67 -6.24 -18.14
N THR A 138 -6.61 -5.78 -17.47
CA THR A 138 -5.84 -6.61 -16.53
C THR A 138 -6.50 -6.64 -15.16
N LEU A 139 -7.02 -7.80 -14.76
CA LEU A 139 -7.53 -8.05 -13.41
C LEU A 139 -6.39 -8.28 -12.42
N ILE A 140 -6.42 -7.62 -11.26
CA ILE A 140 -5.51 -7.90 -10.15
C ILE A 140 -6.36 -8.05 -8.90
N ILE A 141 -6.31 -9.24 -8.31
CA ILE A 141 -7.02 -9.56 -7.08
C ILE A 141 -6.01 -9.56 -5.94
N GLY A 142 -6.38 -8.97 -4.81
CA GLY A 142 -5.67 -9.09 -3.55
C GLY A 142 -6.67 -9.43 -2.46
N GLY A 143 -6.37 -10.43 -1.66
CA GLY A 143 -7.32 -10.80 -0.62
C GLY A 143 -6.83 -11.84 0.36
N ASP A 144 -7.43 -11.76 1.53
CA ASP A 144 -7.44 -12.82 2.52
C ASP A 144 -8.52 -13.82 2.11
N LEU A 145 -8.08 -14.98 1.62
CA LEU A 145 -8.98 -16.05 1.22
C LEU A 145 -9.36 -16.96 2.39
N ASN A 146 -8.71 -16.82 3.55
CA ASN A 146 -8.86 -17.72 4.70
C ASN A 146 -8.68 -19.22 4.35
N LEU A 147 -8.02 -19.53 3.22
CA LEU A 147 -7.84 -20.89 2.71
C LEU A 147 -6.41 -21.36 2.98
N SER A 148 -6.12 -21.70 4.23
CA SER A 148 -4.89 -22.38 4.66
C SER A 148 -5.21 -23.50 5.64
N LEU A 149 -4.31 -24.47 5.77
CA LEU A 149 -4.41 -25.62 6.69
C LEU A 149 -5.51 -26.65 6.35
N GLU A 150 -6.18 -26.49 5.21
CA GLU A 150 -7.17 -27.45 4.73
C GLU A 150 -6.49 -28.65 4.01
N PRO A 151 -7.11 -29.85 3.99
CA PRO A 151 -6.58 -31.01 3.26
C PRO A 151 -6.12 -30.66 1.84
N MET A 152 -5.08 -31.35 1.32
CA MET A 152 -4.53 -31.11 -0.03
C MET A 152 -5.61 -30.97 -1.12
N VAL A 153 -6.75 -31.63 -0.96
CA VAL A 153 -7.92 -31.58 -1.85
C VAL A 153 -8.48 -30.16 -2.00
N ILE A 154 -8.60 -29.39 -0.91
CA ILE A 154 -9.14 -28.02 -0.93
C ILE A 154 -8.15 -27.06 -1.59
N VAL A 155 -6.86 -27.22 -1.30
CA VAL A 155 -5.78 -26.47 -1.96
C VAL A 155 -5.81 -26.72 -3.47
N HIS A 156 -5.90 -28.00 -3.89
CA HIS A 156 -6.03 -28.36 -5.31
C HIS A 156 -7.30 -27.80 -5.94
N TYR A 157 -8.44 -27.84 -5.24
CA TYR A 157 -9.69 -27.30 -5.76
C TYR A 157 -9.63 -25.78 -5.93
N ARG A 158 -9.11 -25.04 -4.95
CA ARG A 158 -8.89 -23.60 -5.04
C ARG A 158 -7.99 -23.25 -6.23
N ASN A 159 -6.86 -23.94 -6.37
CA ASN A 159 -5.95 -23.70 -7.48
C ASN A 159 -6.64 -23.98 -8.83
N ARG A 160 -7.34 -25.11 -8.96
CA ARG A 160 -8.14 -25.41 -10.17
C ARG A 160 -9.20 -24.34 -10.46
N LEU A 161 -9.85 -23.82 -9.42
CA LEU A 161 -10.83 -22.75 -9.57
C LEU A 161 -10.17 -21.44 -10.05
N LEU A 162 -9.02 -21.03 -9.50
CA LEU A 162 -8.28 -19.88 -10.02
C LEU A 162 -7.84 -20.10 -11.47
N HIS A 163 -7.31 -21.27 -11.78
CA HIS A 163 -6.90 -21.64 -13.13
C HIS A 163 -8.06 -21.67 -14.13
N SER A 164 -9.28 -22.02 -13.73
CA SER A 164 -10.44 -21.96 -14.64
C SER A 164 -10.78 -20.54 -15.08
N TYR A 165 -10.39 -19.52 -14.29
CA TYR A 165 -10.46 -18.11 -14.66
C TYR A 165 -9.13 -17.56 -15.19
N ARG A 166 -8.18 -18.43 -15.57
CA ARG A 166 -6.83 -18.08 -16.05
C ARG A 166 -6.00 -17.26 -15.06
N MET A 167 -6.31 -17.35 -13.76
CA MET A 167 -5.63 -16.62 -12.70
C MET A 167 -4.58 -17.51 -12.02
N ILE A 168 -3.46 -16.91 -11.65
CA ILE A 168 -2.37 -17.55 -10.88
C ILE A 168 -1.96 -16.64 -9.73
N ASP A 169 -1.58 -17.22 -8.60
CA ASP A 169 -0.99 -16.46 -7.49
C ASP A 169 0.45 -16.09 -7.81
N VAL A 170 0.78 -14.80 -7.74
CA VAL A 170 2.09 -14.30 -8.18
C VAL A 170 3.23 -14.84 -7.33
N TRP A 171 3.13 -14.69 -6.00
CA TRP A 171 4.22 -15.08 -5.12
C TRP A 171 4.49 -16.58 -5.20
N ARG A 172 3.44 -17.43 -5.18
CA ARG A 172 3.63 -18.89 -5.25
C ARG A 172 4.21 -19.34 -6.57
N THR A 173 3.88 -18.65 -7.66
CA THR A 173 4.45 -18.93 -8.98
C THR A 173 5.95 -18.63 -9.02
N LEU A 174 6.39 -17.54 -8.38
CA LEU A 174 7.81 -17.16 -8.32
C LEU A 174 8.59 -17.93 -7.24
N ASN A 175 7.92 -18.39 -6.19
CA ASN A 175 8.53 -19.04 -5.03
C ASN A 175 7.85 -20.39 -4.70
N PRO A 176 7.93 -21.39 -5.60
CA PRO A 176 7.17 -22.63 -5.47
C PRO A 176 7.50 -23.42 -4.19
N ASN A 177 8.77 -23.39 -3.77
CA ASN A 177 9.29 -24.17 -2.65
C ASN A 177 9.44 -23.37 -1.34
N ALA A 178 9.18 -22.07 -1.37
CA ALA A 178 9.30 -21.23 -0.18
C ALA A 178 8.12 -21.44 0.77
N ARG A 179 8.37 -21.17 2.06
CA ARG A 179 7.43 -21.37 3.17
C ARG A 179 7.09 -20.08 3.92
N ASP A 180 7.21 -18.92 3.28
CA ASP A 180 6.82 -17.67 3.94
C ASP A 180 5.33 -17.69 4.23
N ASP A 181 4.94 -17.57 5.50
CA ASP A 181 3.55 -17.52 5.91
C ASP A 181 3.02 -16.09 5.90
N SER A 182 1.74 -15.93 5.62
CA SER A 182 1.11 -14.61 5.52
C SER A 182 0.32 -14.21 6.78
N TYR A 183 0.10 -15.16 7.69
CA TYR A 183 -0.74 -14.99 8.88
C TYR A 183 -0.18 -15.73 10.09
N TYR A 184 -0.29 -15.13 11.28
CA TYR A 184 0.03 -15.76 12.55
C TYR A 184 -1.19 -15.82 13.48
N SER A 185 -1.57 -17.04 13.87
CA SER A 185 -2.61 -17.27 14.87
C SER A 185 -2.03 -17.20 16.28
N SER A 186 -2.31 -16.12 17.01
CA SER A 186 -1.87 -15.99 18.40
C SER A 186 -2.49 -17.02 19.35
N VAL A 187 -3.61 -17.64 18.96
CA VAL A 187 -4.32 -18.64 19.77
C VAL A 187 -3.72 -20.02 19.58
N GLN A 188 -3.35 -20.35 18.35
CA GLN A 188 -2.82 -21.68 18.01
C GLN A 188 -1.29 -21.71 18.00
N HIS A 189 -0.63 -20.54 18.04
CA HIS A 189 0.82 -20.41 17.84
C HIS A 189 1.28 -21.03 16.53
N LEU A 190 0.46 -20.88 15.47
CA LEU A 190 0.72 -21.43 14.14
C LEU A 190 0.73 -20.31 13.11
N CYS A 191 1.68 -20.43 12.17
CA CYS A 191 1.75 -19.62 10.98
C CYS A 191 1.03 -20.32 9.82
N SER A 192 0.40 -19.55 8.94
CA SER A 192 -0.30 -20.09 7.78
C SER A 192 -0.31 -19.13 6.60
N TRP A 193 -0.45 -19.70 5.40
CA TRP A 193 -0.64 -18.96 4.16
C TRP A 193 -2.13 -18.80 3.82
N ILE A 194 -2.71 -17.62 4.05
CA ILE A 194 -4.11 -17.31 3.70
C ILE A 194 -4.30 -16.10 2.77
N ASP A 195 -3.27 -15.30 2.55
CA ASP A 195 -3.33 -14.08 1.73
C ASP A 195 -2.76 -14.34 0.34
N TYR A 196 -3.54 -14.00 -0.70
CA TYR A 196 -3.20 -14.28 -2.09
C TYR A 196 -3.25 -13.00 -2.93
N LEU A 197 -2.42 -12.97 -3.98
CA LEU A 197 -2.43 -11.90 -4.97
C LEU A 197 -2.52 -12.50 -6.39
N PRO A 198 -3.72 -12.96 -6.81
CA PRO A 198 -3.90 -13.52 -8.14
C PRO A 198 -3.86 -12.49 -9.28
N ILE A 199 -3.20 -12.84 -10.39
CA ILE A 199 -3.22 -12.12 -11.66
C ILE A 199 -3.47 -13.07 -12.85
N PRO A 200 -3.91 -12.57 -14.02
CA PRO A 200 -4.01 -13.38 -15.21
C PRO A 200 -2.64 -13.90 -15.66
N TYR A 201 -2.61 -15.14 -16.12
CA TYR A 201 -1.39 -15.81 -16.60
C TYR A 201 -0.62 -14.96 -17.62
N ASP A 202 -1.34 -14.32 -18.54
CA ASP A 202 -0.75 -13.56 -19.65
C ASP A 202 -0.03 -12.27 -19.18
N HIS A 203 -0.26 -11.84 -17.93
CA HIS A 203 0.39 -10.68 -17.33
C HIS A 203 1.55 -11.03 -16.41
N LEU A 204 1.89 -12.32 -16.23
CA LEU A 204 3.01 -12.74 -15.39
C LEU A 204 4.34 -12.13 -15.85
N SER A 205 4.53 -11.95 -17.17
CA SER A 205 5.75 -11.33 -17.72
C SER A 205 5.94 -9.87 -17.30
N THR A 206 4.87 -9.18 -16.87
CA THR A 206 4.94 -7.80 -16.39
C THR A 206 5.36 -7.71 -14.92
N VAL A 207 5.32 -8.83 -14.18
CA VAL A 207 5.76 -8.88 -12.78
C VAL A 207 7.28 -8.76 -12.71
N LYS A 208 7.78 -7.75 -12.00
CA LYS A 208 9.22 -7.58 -11.70
C LYS A 208 9.62 -8.23 -10.39
N ASN A 209 8.74 -8.16 -9.39
CA ASN A 209 9.00 -8.67 -8.06
C ASN A 209 7.68 -9.04 -7.36
N ALA A 210 7.73 -10.05 -6.50
CA ALA A 210 6.67 -10.31 -5.53
C ALA A 210 7.28 -10.78 -4.22
N SER A 211 6.71 -10.31 -3.12
CA SER A 211 7.26 -10.55 -1.78
C SER A 211 6.16 -10.48 -0.73
N ILE A 212 6.28 -11.31 0.30
CA ILE A 212 5.53 -11.18 1.53
C ILE A 212 6.41 -10.44 2.54
N GLY A 213 5.89 -9.38 3.14
CA GLY A 213 6.60 -8.66 4.20
C GLY A 213 6.45 -9.33 5.56
N PRO A 214 7.20 -8.90 6.59
CA PRO A 214 7.03 -9.40 7.94
C PRO A 214 5.71 -8.92 8.57
N ILE A 215 5.23 -9.65 9.57
CA ILE A 215 4.04 -9.32 10.33
C ILE A 215 4.44 -8.24 11.36
N THR A 216 3.87 -7.04 11.24
CA THR A 216 4.32 -5.88 12.03
C THR A 216 3.25 -5.33 12.96
N TRP A 217 2.13 -4.85 12.42
CA TRP A 217 1.09 -4.15 13.19
C TRP A 217 -0.33 -4.70 12.97
N SER A 218 -0.47 -5.58 11.98
CA SER A 218 -1.59 -6.50 11.80
C SER A 218 -1.11 -7.90 12.17
N ASP A 219 -2.03 -8.86 12.28
CA ASP A 219 -1.74 -10.30 12.36
C ASP A 219 -1.54 -10.93 10.97
N HIS A 220 -1.66 -10.13 9.92
CA HIS A 220 -1.33 -10.48 8.55
C HIS A 220 -0.10 -9.72 8.04
N ALA A 221 0.67 -10.40 7.21
CA ALA A 221 1.76 -9.84 6.44
C ALA A 221 1.24 -9.13 5.17
N PRO A 222 1.89 -8.04 4.74
CA PRO A 222 1.57 -7.42 3.45
C PRO A 222 2.06 -8.31 2.31
N ASN A 223 1.15 -8.70 1.41
CA ASN A 223 1.47 -9.40 0.17
C ASN A 223 1.63 -8.38 -0.96
N MET A 224 2.80 -8.32 -1.59
CA MET A 224 3.19 -7.24 -2.50
C MET A 224 3.63 -7.77 -3.85
N CYS A 225 3.26 -7.05 -4.91
CA CYS A 225 3.70 -7.31 -6.28
C CYS A 225 4.03 -5.99 -6.99
N SER A 226 5.14 -5.98 -7.74
CA SER A 226 5.55 -4.86 -8.59
C SER A 226 5.37 -5.23 -10.06
N LEU A 227 4.60 -4.44 -10.80
CA LEU A 227 4.30 -4.62 -12.22
C LEU A 227 4.94 -3.52 -13.06
N ASP A 228 5.46 -3.87 -14.23
CA ASP A 228 5.95 -2.91 -15.22
C ASP A 228 4.76 -2.24 -15.94
N ILE A 229 4.61 -0.91 -15.80
CA ILE A 229 3.66 -0.13 -16.58
C ILE A 229 4.43 0.72 -17.60
N LEU A 230 4.32 0.35 -18.86
CA LEU A 230 4.68 1.23 -19.98
C LEU A 230 3.82 2.50 -19.90
N ASN A 231 4.46 3.68 -19.88
CA ASN A 231 3.83 5.01 -19.98
C ASN A 231 3.17 5.59 -18.72
N ALA A 232 3.62 5.25 -17.51
CA ALA A 232 3.22 6.02 -16.33
C ALA A 232 3.83 7.45 -16.37
N GLN A 233 3.04 8.46 -16.74
CA GLN A 233 3.48 9.85 -16.60
C GLN A 233 3.60 10.21 -15.11
N SER A 234 4.82 10.50 -14.66
CA SER A 234 5.06 10.91 -13.28
C SER A 234 4.59 12.34 -13.04
N ARG A 235 3.82 12.58 -11.98
CA ARG A 235 3.52 13.94 -11.50
C ARG A 235 4.80 14.65 -11.06
N THR A 236 4.90 15.94 -11.37
CA THR A 236 5.95 16.82 -10.83
C THR A 236 5.59 17.29 -9.42
N TRP A 237 6.45 17.01 -8.44
CA TRP A 237 6.24 17.42 -7.06
C TRP A 237 6.76 18.84 -6.81
N GLN A 238 5.94 19.69 -6.19
CA GLN A 238 6.38 20.95 -5.62
C GLN A 238 6.88 20.73 -4.18
N TRP A 239 8.01 21.32 -3.83
CA TRP A 239 8.54 21.23 -2.47
C TRP A 239 7.66 22.04 -1.51
N LYS A 240 7.38 21.44 -0.34
CA LYS A 240 6.71 22.10 0.77
C LYS A 240 7.57 21.94 2.02
N LEU A 241 7.68 23.02 2.80
CA LEU A 241 8.34 23.01 4.10
C LEU A 241 7.65 22.00 5.04
N ASN A 242 8.46 21.18 5.72
CA ASN A 242 7.97 20.39 6.85
C ASN A 242 8.04 21.23 8.13
N GLU A 243 6.92 21.84 8.51
CA GLU A 243 6.81 22.75 9.66
C GLU A 243 7.22 22.09 10.98
N SER A 244 7.05 20.76 11.11
CA SER A 244 7.46 20.02 12.31
C SER A 244 8.98 20.06 12.57
N LEU A 245 9.80 20.45 11.58
CA LEU A 245 11.23 20.64 11.79
C LEU A 245 11.53 21.88 12.62
N LEU A 246 10.62 22.85 12.62
CA LEU A 246 10.77 24.11 13.35
C LEU A 246 10.33 24.00 14.82
N GLU A 247 9.66 22.90 15.19
CA GLU A 247 9.30 22.60 16.58
C GLU A 247 10.53 22.20 17.43
N ASP A 248 11.60 21.74 16.79
CA ASP A 248 12.87 21.40 17.43
C ASP A 248 13.69 22.68 17.67
N PRO A 249 13.92 23.10 18.93
CA PRO A 249 14.58 24.36 19.24
C PRO A 249 16.01 24.45 18.68
N GLU A 250 16.73 23.33 18.58
CA GLU A 250 18.08 23.33 18.01
C GLU A 250 18.05 23.62 16.51
N ILE A 251 17.11 23.00 15.80
CA ILE A 251 16.92 23.23 14.36
C ILE A 251 16.44 24.66 14.12
N ALA A 252 15.47 25.13 14.89
CA ALA A 252 14.95 26.49 14.77
C ALA A 252 16.08 27.52 14.96
N ASN A 253 16.89 27.36 16.00
CA ASN A 253 18.05 28.21 16.25
C ASN A 253 19.09 28.15 15.12
N LYS A 254 19.34 26.95 14.57
CA LYS A 254 20.26 26.77 13.45
C LYS A 254 19.76 27.49 12.19
N ILE A 255 18.47 27.36 11.86
CA ILE A 255 17.86 28.06 10.72
C ILE A 255 17.90 29.57 10.95
N GLN A 256 17.60 30.05 12.17
CA GLN A 256 17.68 31.47 12.50
C GLN A 256 19.09 32.05 12.35
N LYS A 257 20.12 31.29 12.75
CA LYS A 257 21.52 31.67 12.52
C LYS A 257 21.86 31.77 11.03
N VAL A 258 21.44 30.80 10.22
CA VAL A 258 21.62 30.83 8.76
C VAL A 258 20.91 32.06 8.16
N LEU A 259 19.68 32.33 8.59
CA LEU A 259 18.89 33.48 8.14
C LEU A 259 19.65 34.80 8.38
N ASN A 260 20.13 34.99 9.61
CA ASN A 260 20.81 36.22 10.02
C ASN A 260 22.18 36.39 9.35
N ASN A 261 22.97 35.32 9.26
CA ASN A 261 24.30 35.37 8.65
C ASN A 261 24.23 35.71 7.16
N TYR A 262 23.25 35.17 6.44
CA TYR A 262 23.09 35.44 5.02
C TYR A 262 22.95 36.95 4.73
N PHE A 263 22.07 37.65 5.44
CA PHE A 263 21.90 39.09 5.22
C PHE A 263 23.11 39.90 5.68
N ARG A 264 23.75 39.53 6.79
CA ARG A 264 25.00 40.20 7.23
C ARG A 264 26.09 40.12 6.18
N GLU A 265 26.18 39.01 5.46
CA GLU A 265 27.24 38.76 4.50
C GLU A 265 26.94 39.29 3.09
N ASN A 266 25.67 39.40 2.69
CA ASN A 266 25.28 39.63 1.30
C ASN A 266 24.54 40.96 1.05
N THR A 267 24.14 41.68 2.10
CA THR A 267 23.50 43.00 1.94
C THR A 267 24.46 43.98 1.26
N GLY A 268 24.00 44.65 0.19
CA GLY A 268 24.80 45.59 -0.59
C GLY A 268 25.82 44.96 -1.55
N LYS A 269 25.93 43.63 -1.61
CA LYS A 269 26.87 42.92 -2.51
C LYS A 269 26.21 42.32 -3.76
N GLY A 270 24.89 42.27 -3.80
CA GLY A 270 24.13 41.75 -4.94
C GLY A 270 23.76 42.83 -5.97
N PRO A 271 23.35 42.44 -7.20
CA PRO A 271 22.97 43.38 -8.25
C PRO A 271 21.74 44.22 -7.89
N ASN A 272 20.83 43.65 -7.10
CA ASN A 272 19.70 44.34 -6.48
C ASN A 272 19.23 43.55 -5.24
N ASN A 273 18.43 44.20 -4.38
CA ASN A 273 17.90 43.58 -3.15
C ASN A 273 16.96 42.40 -3.42
N MET A 274 16.30 42.37 -4.58
CA MET A 274 15.36 41.29 -4.93
C MET A 274 16.08 39.97 -5.21
N LEU A 275 17.21 40.00 -5.91
CA LEU A 275 18.05 38.83 -6.17
C LEU A 275 18.70 38.32 -4.87
N VAL A 276 19.09 39.22 -3.96
CA VAL A 276 19.57 38.84 -2.63
C VAL A 276 18.46 38.12 -1.85
N TRP A 277 17.20 38.57 -1.95
CA TRP A 277 16.06 37.88 -1.34
C TRP A 277 15.76 36.51 -1.97
N GLU A 278 15.80 36.39 -3.30
CA GLU A 278 15.59 35.09 -3.98
C GLU A 278 16.69 34.08 -3.62
N ALA A 279 17.96 34.51 -3.66
CA ALA A 279 19.09 33.68 -3.29
C ALA A 279 19.05 33.29 -1.80
N HIS A 280 18.60 34.19 -0.93
CA HIS A 280 18.33 33.89 0.48
C HIS A 280 17.35 32.72 0.64
N LYS A 281 16.20 32.77 -0.03
CA LYS A 281 15.19 31.69 0.02
C LYS A 281 15.78 30.37 -0.46
N CYS A 282 16.61 30.38 -1.50
CA CYS A 282 17.30 29.19 -1.98
C CYS A 282 18.25 28.59 -0.93
N VAL A 283 19.06 29.42 -0.26
CA VAL A 283 19.99 28.98 0.79
C VAL A 283 19.23 28.37 1.97
N VAL A 284 18.21 29.06 2.47
CA VAL A 284 17.39 28.59 3.60
C VAL A 284 16.71 27.28 3.27
N ARG A 285 16.11 27.18 2.07
CA ARG A 285 15.51 25.93 1.59
C ARG A 285 16.54 24.80 1.52
N GLY A 286 17.76 25.08 1.05
CA GLY A 286 18.86 24.12 1.00
C GLY A 286 19.22 23.58 2.39
N GLU A 287 19.37 24.45 3.37
CA GLU A 287 19.69 24.05 4.75
C GLU A 287 18.56 23.25 5.42
N ILE A 288 17.30 23.66 5.19
CA ILE A 288 16.15 22.90 5.69
C ILE A 288 16.09 21.51 5.05
N ILE A 289 16.31 21.40 3.74
CA ILE A 289 16.36 20.12 3.03
C ILE A 289 17.49 19.23 3.59
N LYS A 290 18.66 19.82 3.86
CA LYS A 290 19.81 19.11 4.44
C LYS A 290 19.47 18.52 5.81
N VAL A 291 18.91 19.32 6.72
CA VAL A 291 18.47 18.86 8.05
C VAL A 291 17.39 17.79 7.95
N ALA A 292 16.39 18.00 7.09
CA ALA A 292 15.32 17.04 6.85
C ALA A 292 15.86 15.70 6.33
N SER A 293 16.81 15.75 5.39
CA SER A 293 17.48 14.59 4.80
C SER A 293 18.28 13.82 5.85
N GLN A 294 19.03 14.52 6.70
CA GLN A 294 19.78 13.90 7.79
C GLN A 294 18.85 13.16 8.77
N LYS A 295 17.82 13.82 9.31
CA LYS A 295 16.84 13.16 10.19
C LYS A 295 16.11 12.01 9.51
N LYS A 296 15.85 12.10 8.19
CA LYS A 296 15.27 11.00 7.42
C LYS A 296 16.23 9.81 7.35
N LYS A 297 17.53 10.06 7.13
CA LYS A 297 18.57 9.03 7.07
C LYS A 297 18.71 8.31 8.42
N GLU A 298 18.79 9.05 9.52
CA GLU A 298 18.90 8.49 10.88
C GLU A 298 17.68 7.61 11.23
N ARG A 299 16.47 8.12 10.97
CA ARG A 299 15.23 7.34 11.17
C ARG A 299 15.20 6.09 10.31
N LYS A 300 15.63 6.17 9.05
CA LYS A 300 15.68 5.01 8.14
C LYS A 300 16.69 3.97 8.60
N GLN A 301 17.85 4.38 9.10
CA GLN A 301 18.85 3.46 9.66
C GLN A 301 18.29 2.71 10.87
N ARG A 302 17.66 3.41 11.81
CA ARG A 302 17.01 2.77 12.96
C ARG A 302 15.90 1.81 12.54
N TYR A 303 15.05 2.22 11.61
CA TYR A 303 13.98 1.37 11.07
C TYR A 303 14.55 0.10 10.43
N ASN A 304 15.53 0.23 9.54
CA ASN A 304 16.14 -0.91 8.85
C ASN A 304 16.76 -1.91 9.84
N LYS A 305 17.39 -1.41 10.92
CA LYS A 305 17.93 -2.28 11.97
C LYS A 305 16.82 -3.10 12.64
N LEU A 306 15.78 -2.42 13.14
CA LEU A 306 14.64 -3.08 13.79
C LEU A 306 13.90 -4.05 12.86
N TYR A 307 13.81 -3.70 11.58
CA TYR A 307 13.16 -4.54 10.57
C TYR A 307 13.98 -5.80 10.26
N ALA A 308 15.31 -5.68 10.18
CA ALA A 308 16.19 -6.84 10.05
C ALA A 308 16.12 -7.75 11.28
N ASP A 309 16.11 -7.15 12.48
CA ASP A 309 15.94 -7.88 13.73
C ASP A 309 14.60 -8.65 13.73
N LEU A 310 13.51 -8.01 13.28
CA LEU A 310 12.19 -8.65 13.18
C LEU A 310 12.18 -9.87 12.25
N ILE A 311 12.70 -9.73 11.03
CA ILE A 311 12.78 -10.84 10.06
C ILE A 311 13.60 -12.00 10.65
N SER A 312 14.71 -11.70 11.33
CA SER A 312 15.55 -12.74 11.94
C SER A 312 14.82 -13.51 13.04
N LEU A 313 13.94 -12.84 13.80
CA LEU A 313 13.14 -13.46 14.85
C LEU A 313 12.01 -14.31 14.27
N GLU A 314 11.36 -13.84 13.20
CA GLU A 314 10.32 -14.61 12.50
C GLU A 314 10.89 -15.90 11.87
N GLN A 315 12.09 -15.84 11.29
CA GLN A 315 12.75 -17.01 10.72
C GLN A 315 13.26 -18.02 11.76
N ALA A 316 13.49 -17.56 13.00
CA ALA A 316 13.95 -18.42 14.10
C ALA A 316 12.80 -19.13 14.82
N HIS A 317 11.56 -18.71 14.59
CA HIS A 317 10.34 -19.32 15.10
C HIS A 317 9.92 -20.52 14.22
#